data_AF-A0A3C1B880-F1
#
_entry.id   AF-A0A3C1B880-F1
#
_cell.length_a   1.000
_cell.length_b   1.000
_cell.length_c   1.000
_cell.angle_alpha   90.00
_cell.angle_beta   90.00
_cell.angle_gamma   90.00
#
_symmetry.space_group_name_H-M   'P 1'
#
loop_
_entity.id
_entity.type
_entity.pdbx_description
1 polymer ?
#
loop_
_entity_poly.entity_id
_entity_poly.type
_entity_poly.pdbx_seq_one_letter_code
_entity_poly.pdbx_strand_id
1 'polypeptide(L)' 'HLPALKSVVLAALSDYTEEMVVGREARKLLAADIQSVMNEKLEELEGFGGIEEVMFTSYVMQ' A
#
# COMPACT_ATOMS: atom_id res chain seq x y z
N HIS A 1 3.41 15.28 -3.16
CA HIS A 1 3.31 14.35 -2.00
C HIS A 1 3.98 12.98 -2.20
N LEU A 2 4.53 12.67 -3.38
CA LEU A 2 5.20 11.39 -3.68
C LEU A 2 6.20 10.87 -2.63
N PRO A 3 7.10 11.69 -2.04
CA PRO A 3 8.02 11.22 -1.01
C PRO A 3 7.31 10.72 0.26
N ALA A 4 6.28 11.43 0.73
CA ALA A 4 5.51 11.05 1.91
C ALA A 4 4.71 9.76 1.67
N LEU A 5 4.09 9.65 0.49
CA LEU A 5 3.36 8.44 0.08
C LEU A 5 4.29 7.23 -0.02
N LYS A 6 5.47 7.38 -0.62
CA LYS A 6 6.47 6.30 -0.64
C LYS A 6 6.89 5.89 0.76
N SER A 7 7.04 6.84 1.69
CA SER A 7 7.42 6.54 3.07
C SER A 7 6.36 5.70 3.79
N VAL A 8 5.07 6.02 3.64
CA VAL A 8 4.01 5.24 4.31
C VAL A 8 3.84 3.86 3.68
N VAL A 9 3.99 3.74 2.36
CA VAL A 9 3.96 2.44 1.68
C VAL A 9 5.10 1.55 2.19
N LEU A 10 6.32 2.08 2.32
CA LEU A 10 7.47 1.33 2.85
C LEU A 10 7.28 0.95 4.32
N ALA A 11 6.68 1.82 5.13
CA ALA A 11 6.36 1.51 6.51
C ALA A 11 5.35 0.35 6.59
N ALA A 12 4.24 0.43 5.85
CA ALA A 12 3.24 -0.65 5.79
C ALA A 12 3.87 -1.96 5.32
N LEU A 13 4.67 -1.94 4.25
CA LEU A 13 5.37 -3.13 3.76
C LEU A 13 6.32 -3.77 4.78
N SER A 14 6.86 -3.00 5.73
CA SER A 14 7.77 -3.51 6.76
C SER A 14 7.06 -4.37 7.81
N ASP A 15 5.72 -4.26 7.91
CA ASP A 15 4.90 -5.05 8.84
C ASP A 15 4.48 -6.41 8.26
N TYR A 16 4.71 -6.64 6.97
CA TYR A 16 4.36 -7.90 6.29
C TYR A 16 5.55 -8.86 6.25
N THR A 17 5.29 -10.13 6.57
CA THR A 17 6.23 -11.23 6.28
C THR A 17 6.04 -11.76 4.86
N GLU A 18 7.00 -12.54 4.37
CA GLU A 18 6.91 -13.18 3.05
C GLU A 18 5.67 -14.08 2.95
N GLU A 19 5.38 -14.88 3.98
CA GLU A 19 4.24 -15.79 3.99
C GLU A 19 2.90 -15.05 3.93
N MET A 20 2.83 -13.84 4.51
CA MET A 20 1.64 -13.00 4.54
C MET A 20 1.27 -12.40 3.18
N VAL A 21 2.20 -12.43 2.22
CA VAL A 21 2.00 -11.83 0.89
C VAL A 21 1.96 -12.87 -0.24
N VAL A 22 2.15 -14.15 0.09
CA VAL A 22 2.03 -15.27 -0.86
C VAL A 22 0.57 -15.56 -1.20
N GLY A 23 0.28 -15.64 -2.50
CA GLY A 23 -1.02 -16.05 -3.02
C GLY A 23 -1.94 -14.89 -3.40
N ARG A 24 -3.02 -15.20 -4.13
CA ARG A 24 -3.88 -14.19 -4.77
C ARG A 24 -4.61 -13.31 -3.77
N GLU A 25 -5.17 -13.91 -2.73
CA GLU A 25 -5.96 -13.18 -1.74
C GLU A 25 -5.07 -12.33 -0.83
N ALA A 26 -3.91 -12.85 -0.43
CA ALA A 26 -2.89 -12.09 0.28
C ALA A 26 -2.48 -10.81 -0.46
N ARG A 27 -2.25 -10.89 -1.78
CA ARG A 27 -1.94 -9.70 -2.60
C ARG A 27 -3.07 -8.68 -2.64
N LYS A 28 -4.34 -9.12 -2.67
CA LYS A 28 -5.48 -8.18 -2.60
C LYS A 28 -5.55 -7.48 -1.25
N LEU A 29 -5.30 -8.22 -0.17
CA LEU A 29 -5.25 -7.65 1.18
C LEU A 29 -4.13 -6.62 1.31
N LEU A 30 -2.93 -6.93 0.82
CA LEU A 30 -1.81 -5.98 0.79
C LEU A 30 -2.14 -4.73 -0.03
N ALA A 31 -2.75 -4.88 -1.21
CA ALA A 31 -3.15 -3.74 -2.03
C ALA A 31 -4.18 -2.84 -1.33
N ALA A 32 -5.17 -3.44 -0.66
CA ALA A 32 -6.18 -2.71 0.10
C ALA A 32 -5.59 -1.98 1.31
N ASP A 33 -4.65 -2.61 2.01
CA ASP A 33 -3.96 -1.99 3.14
C ASP A 33 -3.11 -0.79 2.71
N ILE A 34 -2.31 -0.97 1.64
CA ILE A 34 -1.54 0.12 1.04
C ILE A 34 -2.44 1.26 0.59
N GLN A 35 -3.59 0.96 -0.02
CA GLN A 35 -4.57 1.97 -0.39
C GLN A 35 -5.06 2.75 0.83
N SER A 36 -5.40 2.07 1.93
CA SER A 36 -5.88 2.70 3.16
C SER A 36 -4.85 3.69 3.71
N VAL A 37 -3.61 3.26 3.92
CA VAL A 37 -2.56 4.11 4.50
C VAL A 37 -2.17 5.26 3.56
N MET A 38 -2.26 5.07 2.25
CA MET A 38 -2.07 6.15 1.28
C MET A 38 -3.20 7.18 1.37
N ASN A 39 -4.44 6.74 1.48
CA ASN A 39 -5.60 7.63 1.59
C ASN A 39 -5.60 8.41 2.89
N GLU A 40 -5.28 7.77 4.01
CA GLU A 40 -5.08 8.46 5.30
C GLU A 40 -4.00 9.54 5.17
N LYS A 41 -2.85 9.23 4.54
CA LYS A 41 -1.79 10.22 4.32
C LYS A 41 -2.21 11.34 3.37
N LEU A 42 -3.00 11.05 2.35
CA LEU A 42 -3.53 12.07 1.42
C LEU A 42 -4.52 12.99 2.13
N GLU A 43 -5.41 12.44 2.96
CA GLU A 43 -6.36 13.22 3.75
C GLU A 43 -5.63 14.13 4.74
N GLU A 44 -4.57 13.67 5.39
CA GLU A 44 -3.73 14.52 6.25
C GLU A 44 -3.04 15.67 5.50
N LEU A 45 -2.64 15.44 4.24
CA LEU A 45 -1.85 16.41 3.45
C LEU A 45 -2.73 17.37 2.66
N GLU A 46 -3.87 16.92 2.18
CA GLU A 46 -4.73 17.64 1.21
C GLU A 46 -6.15 17.89 1.76
N GLY A 47 -6.53 17.26 2.88
CA GLY A 47 -7.81 17.44 3.56
C GLY A 47 -9.01 16.72 2.92
N PHE A 48 -8.88 16.29 1.66
CA PHE A 48 -9.85 15.48 0.93
C PHE A 48 -9.21 14.82 -0.29
N GLY A 49 -9.76 13.69 -0.74
CA GLY A 49 -9.28 12.96 -1.91
C GLY A 49 -8.42 11.75 -1.55
N GLY A 50 -8.33 10.81 -2.50
CA GLY A 50 -7.66 9.53 -2.33
C GLY A 50 -7.52 8.81 -3.66
N ILE A 51 -6.94 7.61 -3.63
CA ILE A 51 -6.85 6.72 -4.79
C ILE A 51 -7.90 5.62 -4.70
N GLU A 52 -8.41 5.20 -5.87
CA GLU A 52 -9.46 4.18 -5.99
C GLU A 52 -8.96 2.75 -5.86
N GLU A 53 -7.73 2.47 -6.32
CA GLU A 53 -7.10 1.16 -6.13
C GLU A 53 -5.58 1.24 -6.22
N VAL A 54 -4.92 0.21 -5.67
CA VAL A 54 -3.49 -0.05 -5.83
C VAL A 54 -3.31 -1.28 -6.70
N MET A 55 -2.66 -1.12 -7.85
CA MET A 55 -2.30 -2.22 -8.76
C MET A 55 -0.82 -2.56 -8.67
N PHE A 56 -0.51 -3.83 -8.41
CA PHE A 56 0.85 -4.35 -8.57
C PHE A 56 1.08 -4.78 -10.03
N THR A 57 1.98 -4.08 -10.73
CA THR A 57 2.33 -4.39 -12.13
C THR A 57 3.46 -5.41 -12.26
N SER A 58 4.24 -5.63 -11.20
CA SER A 58 5.20 -6.72 -11.08
C SER A 58 5.22 -7.26 -9.65
N TYR A 59 5.48 -8.56 -9.53
CA TYR A 59 5.55 -9.25 -8.24
C TYR A 59 6.61 -10.33 -8.34
N VAL A 60 7.74 -10.14 -7.64
CA VAL A 60 8.87 -11.07 -7.63
C VAL A 60 9.03 -11.57 -6.20
N MET A 61 8.87 -12.87 -6.00
CA MET A 61 9.22 -13.57 -4.77
C MET A 61 10.50 -14.35 -5.06
N GLN A 62 11.53 -14.21 -4.22
CA GLN A 62 12.81 -14.90 -4.36
C GLN A 62 13.00 -15.93 -3.25
#